data_AF-A0A227J6U5-F1
#
_entry.id   AF-A0A227J6U5-F1
#
_cell.length_a   1.000
_cell.length_b   1.000
_cell.length_c   1.000
_cell.angle_alpha   90.00
_cell.angle_beta   90.00
_cell.angle_gamma   90.00
#
_symmetry.space_group_name_H-M   'P 1'
#
loop_
_entity.id
_entity.type
_entity.pdbx_description
1 polymer ?
#
loop_
_entity_poly.entity_id
_entity_poly.type
_entity_poly.pdbx_seq_one_letter_code
_entity_poly.pdbx_strand_id
1 'polypeptide(L)'
;MTEKARELGLIDDVRWARFNEKIENMETERQRLKSTWVNPNSAGIDELNKLLKTPMAREASGEDLLRRPEISYSQLTQLDAFAPALEDQQAAEQVEIQVKYDGYIKRQQEEIEKSLRHEHTKLPADLD
;
A
#
# COMPACT_ATOMS: atom_id res chain seq x y z
N MET A 1 -18.65 -10.04 -1.40
CA MET A 1 -20.11 -10.29 -1.31
C MET A 1 -20.84 -10.08 -2.64
N THR A 2 -20.13 -9.91 -3.77
CA THR A 2 -20.73 -9.48 -5.04
C THR A 2 -21.07 -10.65 -5.98
N GLU A 3 -20.24 -11.70 -6.04
CA GLU A 3 -20.48 -12.88 -6.90
C GLU A 3 -21.78 -13.62 -6.52
N LYS A 4 -21.99 -13.88 -5.23
CA LYS A 4 -23.22 -14.52 -4.70
C LYS A 4 -24.50 -13.71 -4.95
N ALA A 5 -24.41 -12.39 -5.09
CA ALA A 5 -25.57 -11.54 -5.35
C ALA A 5 -25.95 -11.50 -6.85
N ARG A 6 -24.98 -11.71 -7.74
CA ARG A 6 -25.21 -11.88 -9.18
C ARG A 6 -25.88 -13.21 -9.49
N GLU A 7 -25.44 -14.30 -8.85
CA GLU A 7 -26.09 -15.62 -8.97
C GLU A 7 -27.57 -15.60 -8.53
N LEU A 8 -27.94 -14.67 -7.66
CA LEU A 8 -29.31 -14.47 -7.17
C LEU A 8 -30.13 -13.47 -8.02
N GLY A 9 -29.56 -12.90 -9.11
CA GLY A 9 -30.25 -11.96 -10.00
C GLY A 9 -30.52 -10.57 -9.41
N LEU A 10 -29.84 -10.20 -8.31
CA LEU A 10 -30.09 -8.95 -7.57
C LEU A 10 -29.24 -7.76 -8.06
N ILE A 11 -28.35 -7.97 -9.02
CA ILE A 11 -27.43 -6.97 -9.57
C ILE A 11 -27.56 -6.98 -11.09
N ASP A 12 -27.86 -5.82 -11.67
CA ASP A 12 -27.88 -5.64 -13.13
C ASP A 12 -26.47 -5.75 -13.75
N ASP A 13 -26.41 -6.09 -15.04
CA ASP A 13 -25.13 -6.31 -15.74
C ASP A 13 -24.23 -5.07 -15.76
N VAL A 14 -24.80 -3.86 -15.70
CA VAL A 14 -24.05 -2.61 -15.70
C VAL A 14 -23.27 -2.44 -14.39
N ARG A 15 -23.92 -2.69 -13.25
CA ARG A 15 -23.26 -2.67 -11.94
C ARG A 15 -22.22 -3.75 -11.81
N TRP A 16 -22.48 -4.93 -12.36
CA TRP A 16 -21.51 -6.02 -12.35
C TRP A 16 -20.27 -5.68 -13.20
N ALA A 17 -20.46 -5.14 -14.41
CA ALA A 17 -19.37 -4.69 -15.25
C ALA A 17 -18.53 -3.61 -14.56
N ARG A 18 -19.16 -2.60 -13.94
CA ARG A 18 -18.46 -1.56 -13.17
C ARG A 18 -17.68 -2.11 -11.98
N PHE A 19 -18.22 -3.11 -11.28
CA PHE A 19 -17.52 -3.78 -10.19
C PHE A 19 -16.25 -4.46 -10.69
N ASN A 20 -16.34 -5.22 -11.78
CA ASN A 20 -15.18 -5.92 -12.34
C ASN A 20 -14.12 -4.95 -12.87
N GLU A 21 -14.53 -3.90 -13.58
CA GLU A 21 -13.62 -2.85 -14.07
C GLU A 21 -12.85 -2.22 -12.91
N LYS A 22 -13.53 -1.90 -11.80
CA LYS A 22 -12.87 -1.37 -10.60
C LYS A 22 -11.83 -2.34 -10.04
N ILE A 23 -12.15 -3.64 -9.95
CA ILE A 23 -11.22 -4.65 -9.44
C ILE A 23 -9.98 -4.77 -10.35
N GLU A 24 -10.18 -4.76 -11.67
CA GLU A 24 -9.09 -4.81 -12.64
C GLU A 24 -8.20 -3.56 -12.58
N ASN A 25 -8.80 -2.37 -12.46
CA ASN A 25 -8.10 -1.11 -12.28
C ASN A 25 -7.25 -1.12 -11.00
N MET A 26 -7.81 -1.63 -9.89
CA MET A 26 -7.09 -1.75 -8.63
C MET A 26 -5.88 -2.67 -8.75
N GLU A 27 -6.04 -3.86 -9.33
CA GLU A 27 -4.94 -4.81 -9.48
C GLU A 27 -3.85 -4.27 -10.39
N THR A 28 -4.23 -3.71 -11.54
CA THR A 28 -3.30 -3.09 -12.49
C THR A 28 -2.49 -1.98 -11.83
N GLU A 29 -3.15 -1.11 -11.07
CA GLU A 29 -2.47 -0.01 -10.40
C GLU A 29 -1.55 -0.49 -9.27
N ARG A 30 -1.94 -1.51 -8.51
CA ARG A 30 -1.05 -2.13 -7.52
C ARG A 30 0.20 -2.72 -8.17
N GLN A 31 0.04 -3.42 -9.30
CA GLN A 31 1.18 -3.97 -10.03
C GLN A 31 2.09 -2.86 -10.54
N ARG A 32 1.52 -1.77 -11.09
CA ARG A 32 2.28 -0.59 -11.50
C ARG A 32 3.10 -0.04 -10.34
N LEU A 33 2.47 0.25 -9.19
CA LEU A 33 3.15 0.80 -8.01
C LEU A 33 4.22 -0.13 -7.43
N LYS A 34 4.04 -1.46 -7.50
CA LYS A 34 5.08 -2.44 -7.11
C LYS A 34 6.27 -2.46 -8.06
N SER A 35 6.02 -2.25 -9.36
CA SER A 35 7.03 -2.34 -10.41
C SER A 35 7.77 -1.02 -10.68
N THR A 36 7.23 0.11 -10.22
CA THR A 36 7.86 1.43 -10.32
C THR A 36 8.71 1.72 -9.09
N TRP A 37 10.00 1.97 -9.30
CA TRP A 37 10.97 2.20 -8.24
C TRP A 37 11.55 3.60 -8.31
N VAL A 38 11.82 4.17 -7.13
CA VAL A 38 12.61 5.39 -6.98
C VAL A 38 13.76 5.13 -6.01
N ASN A 39 14.85 5.84 -6.20
CA ASN A 39 16.04 5.78 -5.34
C ASN A 39 16.42 7.20 -4.87
N PRO A 40 17.33 7.33 -3.89
CA PRO A 40 17.74 8.63 -3.37
C PRO A 40 18.34 9.62 -4.40
N ASN A 41 18.71 9.15 -5.58
CA ASN A 41 19.28 9.96 -6.67
C ASN A 41 18.28 10.17 -7.83
N SER A 42 17.03 9.74 -7.68
CA SER A 42 16.01 9.87 -8.72
C SER A 42 15.54 11.31 -8.87
N ALA A 43 15.11 11.69 -10.08
CA ALA A 43 14.48 12.99 -10.29
C ALA A 43 13.22 13.12 -9.40
N GLY A 44 12.99 14.30 -8.82
CA GLY A 44 11.85 14.56 -7.94
C GLY A 44 11.99 14.02 -6.50
N ILE A 45 13.16 13.47 -6.14
CA ILE A 45 13.40 12.94 -4.79
C ILE A 45 13.27 14.01 -3.69
N ASP A 46 13.62 15.27 -3.99
CA ASP A 46 13.51 16.37 -3.03
C ASP A 46 12.04 16.65 -2.66
N GLU A 47 11.13 16.61 -3.64
CA GLU A 47 9.70 16.77 -3.38
C GLU A 47 9.13 15.60 -2.57
N LEU A 48 9.55 14.38 -2.89
CA LEU A 48 9.19 13.21 -2.09
C LEU A 48 9.72 13.34 -0.66
N ASN A 49 10.97 13.72 -0.46
CA ASN A 49 11.59 13.85 0.86
C ASN A 49 10.92 14.92 1.73
N LYS A 50 10.29 15.96 1.16
CA LYS A 50 9.50 16.94 1.92
C LYS A 50 8.22 16.34 2.53
N LEU A 51 7.67 15.31 1.90
CA LEU A 51 6.47 14.62 2.39
C LEU A 51 6.82 13.58 3.46
N LEU A 52 8.04 13.04 3.43
CA LEU A 52 8.49 11.98 4.32
C LEU A 52 8.96 12.53 5.67
N LYS A 53 8.65 11.83 6.76
CA LYS A 53 9.21 12.13 8.09
C LYS A 53 10.71 11.84 8.17
N THR A 54 11.16 10.85 7.40
CA THR A 54 12.56 10.46 7.29
C THR A 54 12.90 10.31 5.81
N PRO A 55 13.93 11.03 5.34
CA PRO A 55 14.36 10.96 3.96
C PRO A 55 14.62 9.53 3.49
N MET A 56 14.45 9.31 2.19
CA MET A 56 14.80 8.06 1.55
C MET A 56 16.29 7.74 1.69
N ALA A 57 16.61 6.62 2.31
CA ALA A 57 17.99 6.13 2.45
C ALA A 57 18.35 5.02 1.44
N ARG A 58 17.33 4.36 0.86
CA ARG A 58 17.46 3.27 -0.10
C ARG A 58 16.34 3.36 -1.12
N GLU A 59 16.44 2.56 -2.18
CA GLU A 59 15.36 2.42 -3.14
C GLU A 59 14.08 1.86 -2.51
N ALA A 60 12.94 2.30 -3.04
CA ALA A 60 11.61 1.87 -2.62
C ALA A 60 10.67 1.89 -3.83
N SER A 61 9.77 0.92 -3.88
CA SER A 61 8.67 0.94 -4.85
C SER A 61 7.60 1.97 -4.46
N GLY A 62 6.75 2.34 -5.42
CA GLY A 62 5.56 3.16 -5.14
C GLY A 62 4.66 2.54 -4.08
N GLU A 63 4.52 1.21 -4.06
CA GLU A 63 3.75 0.51 -3.02
C GLU A 63 4.43 0.65 -1.64
N ASP A 64 5.76 0.51 -1.56
CA ASP A 64 6.49 0.71 -0.30
C ASP A 64 6.34 2.13 0.25
N LEU A 65 6.32 3.13 -0.63
CA LEU A 65 6.10 4.53 -0.27
C LEU A 65 4.67 4.76 0.22
N LEU A 66 3.68 4.20 -0.47
CA LEU A 66 2.26 4.35 -0.11
C LEU A 66 1.89 3.63 1.20
N ARG A 67 2.67 2.62 1.61
CA ARG A 67 2.55 2.01 2.96
C ARG A 67 2.92 2.99 4.09
N ARG A 68 3.62 4.09 3.80
CA ARG A 68 3.94 5.10 4.80
C ARG A 68 2.69 5.92 5.13
N PRO A 69 2.34 6.09 6.42
CA PRO A 69 1.09 6.73 6.81
C PRO A 69 1.02 8.21 6.38
N GLU A 70 2.16 8.88 6.23
CA GLU A 70 2.26 10.27 5.79
C GLU A 70 2.07 10.49 4.28
N ILE A 71 2.05 9.44 3.46
CA ILE A 71 1.90 9.53 2.00
C ILE A 71 0.47 9.15 1.60
N SER A 72 -0.22 10.00 0.84
CA SER A 72 -1.45 9.62 0.12
C SER A 72 -1.18 9.22 -1.33
N TYR A 73 -2.12 8.51 -1.96
CA TYR A 73 -2.02 8.15 -3.37
C TYR A 73 -1.99 9.40 -4.26
N SER A 74 -2.78 10.42 -3.92
CA SER A 74 -2.80 11.69 -4.64
C SER A 74 -1.47 12.43 -4.57
N GLN A 75 -0.80 12.44 -3.41
CA GLN A 75 0.54 13.04 -3.28
C GLN A 75 1.59 12.23 -4.04
N LEU A 76 1.52 10.90 -3.97
CA LEU A 76 2.46 10.02 -4.65
C LEU A 76 2.42 10.23 -6.18
N THR A 77 1.23 10.31 -6.75
CA THR A 77 1.01 10.44 -8.21
C THR A 77 1.25 11.85 -8.76
N GLN A 78 1.53 12.83 -7.90
CA GLN A 78 2.07 14.14 -8.33
C GLN A 78 3.56 14.08 -8.71
N LEU A 79 4.27 13.02 -8.31
CA LEU A 79 5.64 12.81 -8.71
C LEU A 79 5.68 12.22 -10.11
N ASP A 80 6.54 12.74 -10.98
CA ASP A 80 6.67 12.30 -12.37
C ASP A 80 6.87 10.79 -12.51
N ALA A 81 7.58 10.16 -11.56
CA ALA A 81 7.81 8.72 -11.54
C ALA A 81 6.51 7.90 -11.40
N PHE A 82 5.51 8.43 -10.71
CA PHE A 82 4.24 7.75 -10.43
C PHE A 82 3.05 8.38 -11.15
N ALA A 83 3.26 9.46 -11.91
CA ALA A 83 2.26 10.01 -12.80
C ALA A 83 2.00 9.09 -14.02
N PRO A 84 0.83 9.17 -14.66
CA PRO A 84 -0.37 9.87 -14.18
C PRO A 84 -1.08 9.10 -13.05
N ALA A 85 -1.97 9.79 -12.35
CA ALA A 85 -2.89 9.15 -11.41
C ALA A 85 -3.94 8.31 -12.15
N LEU A 86 -4.41 7.24 -11.52
CA LEU A 86 -5.54 6.45 -12.00
C LEU A 86 -6.80 7.32 -12.08
N GLU A 87 -7.48 7.30 -13.24
CA GLU A 87 -8.69 8.09 -13.45
C GLU A 87 -9.86 7.62 -12.59
N ASP A 88 -9.99 6.30 -12.40
CA ASP A 88 -10.97 5.68 -11.51
C ASP A 88 -10.65 5.99 -10.05
N GLN A 89 -11.29 7.05 -9.55
CA GLN A 89 -11.11 7.53 -8.17
C GLN A 89 -11.50 6.49 -7.12
N GLN A 90 -12.49 5.65 -7.41
CA GLN A 90 -12.91 4.61 -6.47
C GLN A 90 -11.89 3.48 -6.39
N ALA A 91 -11.27 3.13 -7.51
CA ALA A 91 -10.16 2.18 -7.52
C ALA A 91 -8.93 2.78 -6.82
N ALA A 92 -8.57 4.03 -7.11
CA ALA A 92 -7.43 4.72 -6.51
C ALA A 92 -7.53 4.78 -4.97
N GLU A 93 -8.69 5.16 -4.44
CA GLU A 93 -8.94 5.17 -3.00
C GLU A 93 -8.79 3.77 -2.38
N GLN A 94 -9.33 2.74 -3.04
CA GLN A 94 -9.24 1.37 -2.55
C GLN A 94 -7.82 0.81 -2.60
N VAL A 95 -7.01 1.20 -3.60
CA VAL A 95 -5.58 0.88 -3.64
C VAL A 95 -4.86 1.48 -2.43
N GLU A 96 -5.08 2.76 -2.14
CA GLU A 96 -4.48 3.42 -0.96
C GLU A 96 -4.85 2.71 0.34
N ILE A 97 -6.15 2.42 0.53
CA ILE A 97 -6.65 1.71 1.70
C ILE A 97 -5.96 0.35 1.81
N GLN A 98 -6.03 -0.50 0.78
CA GLN A 98 -5.47 -1.85 0.84
C GLN A 98 -3.99 -1.84 1.18
N VAL A 99 -3.21 -0.99 0.51
CA VAL A 99 -1.76 -0.91 0.74
C VAL A 99 -1.45 -0.47 2.16
N LYS A 100 -2.14 0.56 2.68
CA LYS A 100 -1.93 1.04 4.06
C LYS A 100 -2.32 0.01 5.11
N TYR A 101 -3.44 -0.68 4.93
CA TYR A 101 -3.89 -1.72 5.86
C TYR A 101 -2.97 -2.94 5.85
N ASP A 102 -2.54 -3.41 4.67
CA ASP A 102 -1.55 -4.50 4.54
C ASP A 102 -0.26 -4.17 5.30
N GLY A 103 0.24 -2.93 5.16
CA GLY A 103 1.41 -2.44 5.87
C GLY A 103 1.22 -2.35 7.38
N TYR A 104 0.07 -1.86 7.83
CA TYR A 104 -0.25 -1.73 9.24
C TYR A 104 -0.36 -3.10 9.95
N ILE A 105 -1.07 -4.05 9.33
CA ILE A 105 -1.22 -5.42 9.86
C ILE A 105 0.15 -6.08 9.97
N LYS A 106 0.98 -6.00 8.91
CA LYS A 106 2.32 -6.57 8.93
C LYS A 106 3.18 -5.98 10.05
N ARG A 107 3.12 -4.66 10.26
CA ARG A 107 3.83 -4.01 11.36
C ARG A 107 3.35 -4.48 12.74
N GLN A 108 2.04 -4.58 12.95
CA GLN A 108 1.50 -5.10 14.20
C GLN A 108 1.96 -6.54 14.46
N GLN A 109 1.96 -7.38 13.42
CA GLN A 109 2.44 -8.75 13.52
C GLN A 109 3.93 -8.82 13.91
N GLU A 110 4.78 -7.99 13.29
CA GLU A 110 6.21 -7.89 13.64
C GLU A 110 6.43 -7.39 15.09
N GLU A 111 5.58 -6.49 15.59
CA GLU A 111 5.63 -6.01 16.98
C GLU A 111 5.22 -7.12 17.97
N ILE A 112 4.18 -7.89 17.66
CA ILE A 112 3.74 -9.06 18.44
C ILE A 112 4.85 -10.13 18.49
N GLU A 113 5.45 -10.48 17.36
CA GLU A 113 6.51 -11.49 17.29
C GLU A 113 7.74 -11.10 18.09
N LYS A 114 8.13 -9.81 18.06
CA LYS A 114 9.21 -9.30 18.90
C LYS A 114 8.85 -9.41 20.39
N SER A 115 7.63 -9.03 20.77
CA SER A 115 7.16 -9.14 22.17
C SER A 115 7.18 -10.58 22.67
N LEU A 116 6.64 -11.52 21.89
CA LEU A 116 6.67 -12.95 22.21
C LEU A 116 8.09 -13.49 22.34
N ARG A 117 9.01 -13.08 21.46
CA ARG A 117 10.42 -13.45 21.58
C ARG A 117 11.04 -12.93 22.88
N HIS A 118 10.70 -11.72 23.30
CA HIS A 118 11.16 -11.15 24.58
C HIS A 118 10.56 -11.87 25.80
N GLU A 119 9.29 -12.26 25.75
CA GLU A 119 8.64 -13.03 26.82
C GLU A 119 9.18 -14.46 26.94
N HIS A 120 9.54 -15.10 25.82
CA HIS A 120 10.09 -16.46 25.79
C HIS A 120 11.62 -16.53 25.88
N THR A 121 12.31 -15.38 25.95
CA THR A 121 13.75 -15.37 26.24
C THR A 121 13.93 -15.74 27.70
N LYS A 122 14.30 -17.00 27.97
CA LYS A 122 14.75 -17.42 29.31
C LYS A 122 15.94 -16.54 29.70
N LEU A 123 15.81 -15.85 30.83
CA LEU A 123 16.96 -15.22 31.47
C LEU A 123 17.99 -16.32 31.79
N PRO A 124 19.29 -16.12 31.51
CA PRO A 124 20.32 -17.00 32.03
C PRO A 124 20.13 -17.13 33.54
N ALA A 125 20.24 -18.35 34.07
CA ALA A 125 20.20 -18.57 35.52
C ALA A 125 21.41 -17.93 36.23
N ASP A 126 22.42 -17.50 35.47
CA ASP A 126 23.55 -16.69 35.92
C ASP A 126 23.29 -15.22 35.56
N LEU A 127 22.41 -14.58 36.32
CA LEU A 127 22.45 -13.14 36.53
C LEU A 127 23.05 -12.95 37.92
N ASP A 128 24.30 -12.48 37.96
CA ASP A 128 24.99 -12.02 39.17
C ASP A 128 24.50 -10.60 39.55
#